data_AF-A0A183IB36-F1
#
_entry.id   AF-A0A183IB36-F1
#
_cell.length_a   1.000
_cell.length_b   1.000
_cell.length_c   1.000
_cell.angle_alpha   90.00
_cell.angle_beta   90.00
_cell.angle_gamma   90.00
#
_symmetry.space_group_name_H-M   'P 1'
#
loop_
_entity.id
_entity.type
_entity.pdbx_description
1 polymer ?
#
loop_
_entity_poly.entity_id
_entity_poly.type
_entity_poly.pdbx_seq_one_letter_code
_entity_poly.pdbx_strand_id
1 'polypeptide(L)'
;LVTLGTADWRVRANGVQIGLTFDTLRCSFFLLLARIFAALSNSWTGHVCLNRTCASACSLKQMHQCNCPSEDDNYCYLCCGSATQSCQPAHLYGILKPNGETWERDTCRRCRHMPNGMPCDDKSQRRVCVNERCTGNVCRNRSEGRYCDLLNSRLCVDGDCRDPCGDHWSQLVTCECDTLANRCELCCFDFRTKQCESAFRKYGIGNRNGRPIIRIGLSCNRNHHLCNRYGKCAATVPKNSKILLKAISHRCEFEIVWS
;
A
#
# COMPACT_ATOMS: atom_id res chain seq x y z
N LEU A 1 14.99 38.42 45.19
CA LEU A 1 16.04 37.40 45.36
C LEU A 1 15.37 36.13 45.89
N VAL A 2 15.15 35.14 45.04
CA VAL A 2 14.87 33.75 45.43
C VAL A 2 15.72 32.89 44.49
N THR A 3 16.59 32.10 45.08
CA THR A 3 17.62 31.29 44.44
C THR A 3 17.00 30.11 43.68
N LEU A 4 17.37 29.95 42.41
CA LEU A 4 17.05 28.78 41.59
C LEU A 4 17.99 27.62 41.99
N GLY A 5 17.43 26.56 42.54
CA GLY A 5 18.14 25.30 42.73
C GLY A 5 18.42 24.63 41.38
N THR A 6 19.67 24.30 41.14
CA THR A 6 20.14 23.52 39.99
C THR A 6 19.61 22.08 40.10
N ALA A 7 18.64 21.72 39.27
CA ALA A 7 18.22 20.34 39.12
C ALA A 7 19.19 19.63 38.18
N ASP A 8 20.02 18.74 38.75
CA ASP A 8 21.02 17.94 38.05
C ASP A 8 20.33 16.69 37.47
N TRP A 9 20.12 16.65 36.14
CA TRP A 9 19.48 15.51 35.48
C TRP A 9 20.52 14.60 34.84
N ARG A 10 20.55 13.33 35.26
CA ARG A 10 21.41 12.29 34.69
C ARG A 10 20.57 11.33 33.85
N VAL A 11 20.79 11.30 32.53
CA VAL A 11 20.20 10.30 31.64
C VAL A 11 21.27 9.25 31.31
N ARG A 12 20.98 7.96 31.55
CA ARG A 12 21.83 6.83 31.13
C ARG A 12 21.32 6.28 29.80
N ALA A 13 22.18 6.27 28.79
CA ALA A 13 22.03 5.44 27.60
C ALA A 13 23.37 4.76 27.30
N ASN A 14 23.38 3.41 27.21
CA ASN A 14 24.52 2.57 26.81
C ASN A 14 25.88 2.94 27.43
N GLY A 15 25.93 3.09 28.76
CA GLY A 15 27.21 3.17 29.50
C GLY A 15 27.97 4.50 29.38
N VAL A 16 27.47 5.49 28.65
CA VAL A 16 28.11 6.82 28.55
C VAL A 16 27.30 7.83 29.35
N GLN A 17 27.95 8.49 30.32
CA GLN A 17 27.35 9.48 31.18
C GLN A 17 27.71 10.88 30.67
N ILE A 18 26.73 11.61 30.12
CA ILE A 18 26.92 12.97 29.61
C ILE A 18 26.28 13.94 30.60
N GLY A 19 27.10 14.76 31.27
CA GLY A 19 26.63 15.89 32.07
C GLY A 19 26.48 17.12 31.18
N LEU A 20 25.33 17.79 31.25
CA LEU A 20 25.07 19.03 30.51
C LEU A 20 24.74 20.14 31.49
N THR A 21 25.61 21.14 31.60
CA THR A 21 25.34 22.38 32.31
C THR A 21 24.59 23.34 31.40
N PHE A 22 23.52 23.94 31.95
CA PHE A 22 22.59 24.80 31.23
C PHE A 22 23.18 26.20 31.08
N ASP A 23 23.57 26.61 29.87
CA ASP A 23 23.51 28.02 29.49
C ASP A 23 23.33 28.22 27.98
N THR A 24 22.31 29.02 27.64
CA THR A 24 22.08 29.73 26.35
C THR A 24 21.65 29.00 25.06
N LEU A 25 21.38 27.68 25.04
CA LEU A 25 20.92 26.96 23.83
C LEU A 25 19.40 26.68 23.78
N ARG A 26 18.56 27.72 23.80
CA ARG A 26 17.09 27.56 24.00
C ARG A 26 16.18 27.41 22.76
N CYS A 27 16.69 27.38 21.52
CA CYS A 27 15.87 27.03 20.35
C CYS A 27 16.44 25.86 19.52
N SER A 28 17.75 25.81 19.31
CA SER A 28 18.37 24.79 18.46
C SER A 28 18.35 23.39 19.11
N PHE A 29 18.41 23.31 20.44
CA PHE A 29 18.42 22.02 21.15
C PHE A 29 17.03 21.39 21.25
N PHE A 30 15.97 22.19 21.34
CA PHE A 30 14.59 21.70 21.25
C PHE A 30 14.27 21.17 19.85
N LEU A 31 14.82 21.75 18.78
CA LEU A 31 14.72 21.18 17.43
C LEU A 31 15.45 19.83 17.32
N LEU A 32 16.58 19.67 18.00
CA LEU A 32 17.33 18.41 18.01
C LEU A 32 16.59 17.31 18.79
N LEU A 33 16.05 17.64 19.97
CA LEU A 33 15.23 16.70 20.76
C LEU A 33 13.89 16.41 20.09
N ALA A 34 13.25 17.38 19.44
CA ALA A 34 12.04 17.14 18.65
C ALA A 34 12.32 16.22 17.45
N ARG A 35 13.51 16.32 16.82
CA ARG A 35 13.93 15.36 15.77
C ARG A 35 14.17 13.95 16.31
N ILE A 36 14.68 13.82 17.54
CA ILE A 36 14.89 12.53 18.20
C ILE A 36 13.55 11.91 18.64
N PHE A 37 12.59 12.71 19.16
CA PHE A 37 11.24 12.22 19.50
C PHE A 37 10.36 11.97 18.26
N ALA A 38 10.55 12.71 17.16
CA ALA A 38 9.85 12.48 15.89
C ALA A 38 10.24 11.15 15.21
N ALA A 39 11.34 10.52 15.64
CA ALA A 39 11.69 9.17 15.21
C ALA A 39 10.75 8.09 15.80
N LEU A 40 9.97 8.42 16.83
CA LEU A 40 9.07 7.48 17.54
C LEU A 40 7.58 7.80 17.38
N SER A 41 7.20 8.90 16.72
CA SER A 41 5.81 9.24 16.43
C SER A 41 5.63 9.65 14.96
N ASN A 42 4.79 8.93 14.22
CA ASN A 42 4.47 9.13 12.80
C ASN A 42 3.72 10.45 12.46
N SER A 43 3.98 11.57 13.15
CA SER A 43 3.41 12.87 12.81
C SER A 43 4.42 13.68 12.01
N TRP A 44 4.37 13.57 10.69
CA TRP A 44 5.12 14.44 9.81
C TRP A 44 4.28 15.67 9.52
N THR A 45 4.71 16.76 10.14
CA THR A 45 3.94 17.97 10.39
C THR A 45 4.39 19.05 9.43
N GLY A 46 3.48 19.49 8.54
CA GLY A 46 3.71 20.72 7.78
C GLY A 46 3.73 21.87 8.79
N HIS A 47 4.92 22.37 9.09
CA HIS A 47 5.14 23.43 10.07
C HIS A 47 5.56 24.73 9.39
N VAL A 48 5.16 25.84 10.01
CA VAL A 48 5.51 27.19 9.60
C VAL A 48 5.95 28.00 10.81
N CYS A 49 6.81 28.99 10.60
CA CYS A 49 7.20 29.92 11.65
C CYS A 49 6.11 31.00 11.79
N LEU A 50 5.44 31.05 12.94
CA LEU A 50 4.45 32.07 13.28
C LEU A 50 4.87 32.72 14.61
N ASN A 51 5.02 34.05 14.64
CA ASN A 51 5.40 34.80 15.85
C ASN A 51 6.65 34.23 16.58
N ARG A 52 7.70 33.90 15.82
CA ARG A 52 8.95 33.26 16.31
C ARG A 52 8.77 31.87 16.95
N THR A 53 7.61 31.24 16.77
CA THR A 53 7.31 29.89 17.24
C THR A 53 7.01 28.96 16.08
N CYS A 54 7.30 27.67 16.24
CA CYS A 54 6.98 26.65 15.25
C CYS A 54 5.51 26.26 15.41
N ALA A 55 4.66 26.63 14.44
CA ALA A 55 3.25 26.32 14.43
C ALA A 55 2.92 25.34 13.29
N SER A 56 1.78 24.67 13.34
CA SER A 56 1.30 23.87 12.19
C SER A 56 0.90 24.81 11.04
N ALA A 57 1.04 24.38 9.79
CA ALA A 57 0.57 25.15 8.64
C ALA A 57 -0.96 25.37 8.69
N CYS A 58 -1.70 24.48 9.35
CA CYS A 58 -3.13 24.65 9.63
C CYS A 58 -3.43 25.93 10.42
N SER A 59 -2.49 26.38 11.26
CA SER A 59 -2.65 27.57 12.08
C SER A 59 -2.73 28.87 11.27
N LEU A 60 -2.29 28.87 10.00
CA LEU A 60 -2.47 29.99 9.06
C LEU A 60 -3.95 30.36 8.83
N LYS A 61 -4.87 29.41 9.05
CA LYS A 61 -6.32 29.59 8.95
C LYS A 61 -7.05 29.32 10.27
N GLN A 62 -6.35 29.42 11.41
CA GLN A 62 -6.89 29.10 12.74
C GLN A 62 -7.42 27.65 12.85
N MET A 63 -6.80 26.72 12.12
CA MET A 63 -7.13 25.29 12.15
C MET A 63 -6.05 24.51 12.89
N HIS A 64 -6.36 23.26 13.22
CA HIS A 64 -5.41 22.30 13.80
C HIS A 64 -5.20 21.11 12.86
N GLN A 65 -4.06 20.43 13.03
CA GLN A 65 -3.77 19.21 12.29
C GLN A 65 -4.64 18.06 12.79
N CYS A 66 -5.16 17.26 11.87
CA CYS A 66 -6.05 16.14 12.16
C CYS A 66 -5.82 15.00 11.14
N ASN A 67 -6.43 13.85 11.39
CA ASN A 67 -6.38 12.73 10.46
C ASN A 67 -7.43 12.91 9.36
N CYS A 68 -6.98 12.86 8.10
CA CYS A 68 -7.82 12.86 6.93
C CYS A 68 -8.87 11.73 6.99
N PRO A 69 -10.04 11.90 6.36
CA PRO A 69 -11.07 10.87 6.30
C PRO A 69 -10.62 9.62 5.54
N SER A 70 -9.83 9.81 4.48
CA SER A 70 -9.22 8.74 3.72
C SER A 70 -7.83 8.41 4.29
N GLU A 71 -7.56 7.12 4.46
CA GLU A 71 -6.23 6.66 4.82
C GLU A 71 -5.21 7.09 3.76
N ASP A 72 -5.51 6.98 2.47
CA ASP A 72 -4.59 7.35 1.39
C ASP A 72 -4.25 8.86 1.44
N ASP A 73 -5.23 9.71 1.77
CA ASP A 73 -4.98 11.15 1.93
C ASP A 73 -4.11 11.45 3.15
N ASN A 74 -4.21 10.66 4.22
CA ASN A 74 -3.29 10.76 5.36
C ASN A 74 -1.84 10.49 4.96
N TYR A 75 -1.61 9.62 3.99
CA TYR A 75 -0.27 9.34 3.47
C TYR A 75 0.18 10.34 2.40
N CYS A 76 -0.73 11.06 1.78
CA CYS A 76 -0.40 12.01 0.71
C CYS A 76 -0.29 13.45 1.18
N TYR A 77 -1.07 13.87 2.16
CA TYR A 77 -1.28 15.29 2.45
C TYR A 77 -1.19 15.60 3.94
N LEU A 78 -0.92 16.87 4.24
CA LEU A 78 -1.29 17.46 5.53
C LEU A 78 -2.80 17.68 5.54
N CYS A 79 -3.49 17.22 6.58
CA CYS A 79 -4.90 17.51 6.79
C CYS A 79 -5.12 18.47 7.96
N CYS A 80 -6.05 19.40 7.74
CA CYS A 80 -6.41 20.46 8.67
C CYS A 80 -7.91 20.42 8.93
N GLY A 81 -8.33 20.85 10.12
CA GLY A 81 -9.73 20.91 10.52
C GLY A 81 -9.94 21.84 11.70
N SER A 82 -11.20 22.11 12.02
CA SER A 82 -11.60 22.92 13.17
C SER A 82 -12.91 22.39 13.76
N ALA A 83 -13.44 23.05 14.80
CA ALA A 83 -14.76 22.70 15.34
C ALA A 83 -15.90 22.93 14.33
N THR A 84 -15.70 23.81 13.34
CA THR A 84 -16.71 24.18 12.34
C THR A 84 -16.46 23.58 10.96
N GLN A 85 -15.25 23.09 10.70
CA GLN A 85 -14.84 22.53 9.41
C GLN A 85 -14.30 21.12 9.59
N SER A 86 -14.84 20.17 8.80
CA SER A 86 -14.41 18.77 8.80
C SER A 86 -12.92 18.63 8.54
N CYS A 87 -12.27 17.59 9.03
CA CYS A 87 -10.87 17.36 8.67
C CYS A 87 -10.72 17.04 7.17
N GLN A 88 -9.94 17.84 6.43
CA GLN A 88 -9.70 17.67 5.00
C GLN A 88 -8.26 18.07 4.63
N PRO A 89 -7.75 17.64 3.45
CA PRO A 89 -6.44 18.07 2.97
C PRO A 89 -6.29 19.59 2.94
N ALA A 90 -5.16 20.09 3.47
CA ALA A 90 -4.88 21.51 3.69
C ALA A 90 -5.04 22.36 2.41
N HIS A 91 -4.72 21.79 1.24
CA HIS A 91 -4.86 22.46 -0.05
C HIS A 91 -6.33 22.76 -0.42
N LEU A 92 -7.30 21.97 0.09
CA LEU A 92 -8.73 22.26 -0.11
C LEU A 92 -9.19 23.49 0.66
N TYR A 93 -8.45 23.89 1.70
CA TYR A 93 -8.67 25.15 2.44
C TYR A 93 -7.81 26.31 1.91
N GLY A 94 -7.12 26.12 0.78
CA GLY A 94 -6.18 27.11 0.23
C GLY A 94 -4.94 27.32 1.11
N ILE A 95 -4.60 26.34 1.96
CA ILE A 95 -3.38 26.37 2.76
C ILE A 95 -2.28 25.72 1.93
N LEU A 96 -1.37 26.54 1.41
CA LEU A 96 -0.25 26.15 0.56
C LEU A 96 1.09 26.51 1.22
N LYS A 97 2.18 26.00 0.67
CA LYS A 97 3.54 26.39 1.01
C LYS A 97 3.83 27.82 0.51
N PRO A 98 4.89 28.49 0.99
CA PRO A 98 5.25 29.83 0.54
C PRO A 98 5.54 29.95 -0.96
N ASN A 99 5.97 28.86 -1.62
CA ASN A 99 6.21 28.79 -3.06
C ASN A 99 4.93 28.49 -3.89
N GLY A 100 3.76 28.43 -3.25
CA GLY A 100 2.49 28.10 -3.91
C GLY A 100 2.23 26.60 -4.10
N GLU A 101 3.12 25.72 -3.65
CA GLU A 101 2.90 24.27 -3.71
C GLU A 101 1.93 23.78 -2.62
N THR A 102 1.34 22.61 -2.85
CA THR A 102 0.53 21.90 -1.87
C THR A 102 1.39 21.30 -0.75
N TRP A 103 0.83 21.16 0.45
CA TRP A 103 1.43 20.40 1.56
C TRP A 103 1.35 18.89 1.32
N GLU A 104 2.09 18.42 0.32
CA GLU A 104 2.20 17.02 -0.08
C GLU A 104 3.39 16.32 0.59
N ARG A 105 3.21 15.04 0.91
CA ARG A 105 4.27 14.15 1.38
C ARG A 105 5.10 13.64 0.21
N ASP A 106 6.36 13.33 0.48
CA ASP A 106 7.28 12.78 -0.53
C ASP A 106 6.74 11.51 -1.21
N THR A 107 5.94 10.72 -0.49
CA THR A 107 5.29 9.50 -0.98
C THR A 107 4.41 9.76 -2.21
N CYS A 108 3.51 10.75 -2.14
CA CYS A 108 2.60 11.06 -3.25
C CYS A 108 3.19 12.08 -4.22
N ARG A 109 4.11 12.94 -3.78
CA ARG A 109 4.93 13.73 -4.70
C ARG A 109 5.68 12.84 -5.69
N ARG A 110 6.25 11.72 -5.21
CA ARG A 110 6.90 10.72 -6.07
C ARG A 110 5.93 10.07 -7.06
N CYS A 111 4.71 9.76 -6.65
CA CYS A 111 3.72 9.14 -7.53
C CYS A 111 3.29 9.99 -8.73
N ARG A 112 3.50 11.31 -8.73
CA ARG A 112 3.32 12.13 -9.93
C ARG A 112 4.30 11.83 -11.05
N HIS A 113 5.49 11.36 -10.70
CA HIS A 113 6.58 11.11 -11.65
C HIS A 113 6.87 9.61 -11.82
N MET A 114 6.20 8.73 -11.07
CA MET A 114 6.37 7.29 -11.16
C MET A 114 5.20 6.61 -11.87
N PRO A 115 5.46 5.53 -12.63
CA PRO A 115 4.39 4.77 -13.27
C PRO A 115 3.50 4.08 -12.23
N ASN A 116 2.25 3.82 -12.63
CA ASN A 116 1.27 3.13 -11.78
C ASN A 116 1.76 1.71 -11.43
N GLY A 117 1.63 1.33 -10.15
CA GLY A 117 2.03 0.04 -9.60
C GLY A 117 3.42 0.02 -8.94
N MET A 118 4.20 1.08 -9.09
CA MET A 118 5.48 1.21 -8.38
C MET A 118 5.25 1.40 -6.88
N PRO A 119 6.08 0.81 -6.01
CA PRO A 119 6.06 1.10 -4.58
C PRO A 119 6.24 2.60 -4.35
N CYS A 120 5.40 3.18 -3.49
CA CYS A 120 5.46 4.60 -3.18
C CYS A 120 6.05 4.93 -1.81
N ASP A 121 6.03 3.95 -0.90
CA ASP A 121 6.54 4.08 0.47
C ASP A 121 7.82 3.27 0.66
N ASP A 122 8.93 3.93 1.01
CA ASP A 122 10.22 3.27 1.25
C ASP A 122 10.16 2.33 2.46
N LYS A 123 9.23 2.56 3.39
CA LYS A 123 9.05 1.74 4.59
C LYS A 123 8.11 0.56 4.36
N SER A 124 7.32 0.58 3.30
CA SER A 124 6.35 -0.47 3.01
C SER A 124 6.14 -0.65 1.51
N GLN A 125 6.57 -1.78 0.98
CA GLN A 125 6.32 -2.10 -0.43
C GLN A 125 4.83 -2.39 -0.71
N ARG A 126 3.96 -2.48 0.29
CA ARG A 126 2.53 -2.82 0.10
C ARG A 126 1.73 -1.70 -0.58
N ARG A 127 2.18 -0.45 -0.45
CA ARG A 127 1.51 0.70 -1.07
C ARG A 127 2.13 0.98 -2.42
N VAL A 128 1.27 1.29 -3.39
CA VAL A 128 1.71 1.56 -4.77
C VAL A 128 1.11 2.84 -5.31
N CYS A 129 1.79 3.43 -6.28
CA CYS A 129 1.29 4.58 -7.02
C CYS A 129 0.13 4.15 -7.92
N VAL A 130 -1.02 4.82 -7.80
CA VAL A 130 -2.14 4.70 -8.73
C VAL A 130 -2.74 6.09 -8.93
N ASN A 131 -2.81 6.55 -10.18
CA ASN A 131 -3.36 7.86 -10.54
C ASN A 131 -2.75 8.98 -9.70
N GLU A 132 -1.41 9.03 -9.65
CA GLU A 132 -0.63 10.01 -8.89
C GLU A 132 -0.77 9.95 -7.36
N ARG A 133 -1.52 8.97 -6.82
CA ARG A 133 -1.71 8.78 -5.37
C ARG A 133 -1.01 7.52 -4.88
N CYS A 134 -0.44 7.58 -3.68
CA CYS A 134 0.07 6.40 -2.99
C CYS A 134 -1.08 5.73 -2.25
N THR A 135 -1.47 4.53 -2.67
CA THR A 135 -2.61 3.81 -2.08
C THR A 135 -2.25 2.39 -1.67
N GLY A 136 -2.77 1.96 -0.54
CA GLY A 136 -2.73 0.55 -0.10
C GLY A 136 -3.93 -0.27 -0.60
N ASN A 137 -4.94 0.38 -1.18
CA ASN A 137 -6.25 -0.21 -1.41
C ASN A 137 -6.46 -0.74 -2.83
N VAL A 138 -5.41 -0.81 -3.66
CA VAL A 138 -5.50 -1.23 -5.08
C VAL A 138 -6.15 -2.60 -5.24
N CYS A 139 -5.91 -3.49 -4.27
CA CYS A 139 -6.38 -4.86 -4.30
C CYS A 139 -7.72 -5.09 -3.60
N ARG A 140 -8.33 -4.06 -2.99
CA ARG A 140 -9.60 -4.19 -2.24
C ARG A 140 -10.74 -4.77 -3.07
N ASN A 141 -10.80 -4.41 -4.36
CA ASN A 141 -11.84 -4.86 -5.30
C ASN A 141 -11.28 -5.79 -6.40
N ARG A 142 -10.06 -6.34 -6.22
CA ARG A 142 -9.43 -7.24 -7.20
C ARG A 142 -9.40 -8.66 -6.64
N SER A 143 -9.52 -9.63 -7.53
CA SER A 143 -9.36 -11.04 -7.17
C SER A 143 -7.89 -11.38 -6.86
N GLU A 144 -7.67 -12.38 -6.02
CA GLU A 144 -6.34 -12.93 -5.75
C GLU A 144 -5.64 -13.33 -7.06
N GLY A 145 -4.33 -13.09 -7.14
CA GLY A 145 -3.48 -13.41 -8.30
C GLY A 145 -3.77 -12.59 -9.55
N ARG A 146 -4.54 -11.49 -9.45
CA ARG A 146 -4.71 -10.50 -10.52
C ARG A 146 -3.61 -9.44 -10.44
N TYR A 147 -3.16 -8.96 -11.60
CA TYR A 147 -2.20 -7.85 -11.65
C TYR A 147 -2.76 -6.60 -10.99
N CYS A 148 -1.92 -5.89 -10.24
CA CYS A 148 -2.25 -4.62 -9.58
C CYS A 148 -1.47 -3.44 -10.17
N ASP A 149 -0.49 -3.69 -11.02
CA ASP A 149 0.30 -2.72 -11.75
C ASP A 149 0.01 -2.75 -13.26
N LEU A 150 0.49 -1.72 -13.99
CA LEU A 150 0.37 -1.68 -15.45
C LEU A 150 1.45 -2.51 -16.16
N LEU A 151 2.57 -2.79 -15.48
CA LEU A 151 3.69 -3.56 -16.02
C LEU A 151 3.50 -5.08 -15.87
N ASN A 152 2.38 -5.53 -15.30
CA ASN A 152 2.10 -6.94 -15.03
C ASN A 152 3.22 -7.64 -14.23
N SER A 153 3.86 -6.91 -13.33
CA SER A 153 4.95 -7.41 -12.48
C SER A 153 4.47 -7.74 -11.06
N ARG A 154 3.32 -7.20 -10.64
CA ARG A 154 2.84 -7.29 -9.25
C ARG A 154 1.40 -7.80 -9.19
N LEU A 155 1.12 -8.58 -8.17
CA LEU A 155 -0.14 -9.29 -7.99
C LEU A 155 -0.83 -8.87 -6.69
N CYS A 156 -2.16 -8.94 -6.71
CA CYS A 156 -2.97 -8.86 -5.51
C CYS A 156 -2.90 -10.17 -4.72
N VAL A 157 -2.30 -10.13 -3.54
CA VAL A 157 -2.16 -11.28 -2.64
C VAL A 157 -2.44 -10.83 -1.22
N ASP A 158 -3.38 -11.50 -0.54
CA ASP A 158 -3.82 -11.14 0.82
C ASP A 158 -4.31 -9.69 0.98
N GLY A 159 -4.81 -9.08 -0.10
CA GLY A 159 -5.24 -7.68 -0.13
C GLY A 159 -4.12 -6.66 -0.37
N ASP A 160 -2.87 -7.10 -0.47
CA ASP A 160 -1.71 -6.25 -0.76
C ASP A 160 -1.29 -6.39 -2.25
N CYS A 161 -0.75 -5.31 -2.83
CA CYS A 161 -0.11 -5.36 -4.15
C CYS A 161 1.38 -5.66 -3.97
N ARG A 162 1.86 -6.83 -4.39
CA ARG A 162 3.25 -7.30 -4.15
C ARG A 162 3.81 -8.11 -5.32
N ASP A 163 5.12 -8.34 -5.36
CA ASP A 163 5.77 -9.24 -6.33
C ASP A 163 6.23 -10.52 -5.61
N PRO A 164 5.39 -11.57 -5.49
CA PRO A 164 5.73 -12.74 -4.69
C PRO A 164 6.99 -13.47 -5.17
N CYS A 165 7.29 -13.42 -6.47
CA CYS A 165 8.48 -14.07 -7.04
C CYS A 165 9.72 -13.23 -6.72
N GLY A 166 9.70 -11.93 -7.02
CA GLY A 166 10.82 -11.03 -6.74
C GLY A 166 11.10 -10.83 -5.25
N ASP A 167 10.05 -10.82 -4.42
CA ASP A 167 10.14 -10.74 -2.95
C ASP A 167 10.83 -11.98 -2.36
N HIS A 168 10.54 -13.16 -2.92
CA HIS A 168 11.22 -14.40 -2.53
C HIS A 168 12.68 -14.36 -2.97
N TRP A 169 12.91 -14.00 -4.23
CA TRP A 169 14.25 -13.90 -4.78
C TRP A 169 14.30 -13.09 -6.08
N SER A 170 15.24 -12.14 -6.16
CA SER A 170 15.33 -11.16 -7.26
C SER A 170 15.61 -11.72 -8.66
N GLN A 171 15.95 -13.01 -8.79
CA GLN A 171 16.11 -13.68 -10.09
C GLN A 171 14.85 -14.45 -10.52
N LEU A 172 13.76 -14.32 -9.78
CA LEU A 172 12.47 -14.90 -10.12
C LEU A 172 11.52 -13.81 -10.60
N VAL A 173 10.80 -14.09 -11.68
CA VAL A 173 9.74 -13.21 -12.21
C VAL A 173 8.45 -13.98 -12.43
N THR A 174 7.30 -13.33 -12.32
CA THR A 174 6.01 -13.97 -12.58
C THR A 174 5.93 -14.48 -14.03
N CYS A 175 5.48 -15.72 -14.24
CA CYS A 175 5.29 -16.33 -15.55
C CYS A 175 3.98 -17.13 -15.64
N GLU A 176 3.60 -17.54 -16.85
CA GLU A 176 2.48 -18.46 -17.08
C GLU A 176 3.01 -19.89 -17.19
N CYS A 177 2.51 -20.81 -16.35
CA CYS A 177 2.91 -22.20 -16.39
C CYS A 177 2.32 -22.92 -17.62
N ASP A 178 3.16 -23.21 -18.61
CA ASP A 178 2.80 -24.11 -19.72
C ASP A 178 2.58 -25.57 -19.26
N THR A 179 3.22 -25.97 -18.16
CA THR A 179 3.30 -27.37 -17.71
C THR A 179 2.15 -27.83 -16.81
N LEU A 180 1.26 -26.93 -16.39
CA LEU A 180 0.15 -27.22 -15.49
C LEU A 180 -1.19 -27.01 -16.20
N ALA A 181 -1.49 -27.89 -17.16
CA ALA A 181 -2.63 -27.80 -18.08
C ALA A 181 -4.04 -27.66 -17.44
N ASN A 182 -4.18 -27.63 -16.11
CA ASN A 182 -5.44 -27.43 -15.40
C ASN A 182 -5.30 -26.74 -14.03
N ARG A 183 -4.11 -26.24 -13.66
CA ARG A 183 -3.89 -25.60 -12.35
C ARG A 183 -3.54 -24.14 -12.54
N CYS A 184 -4.34 -23.29 -11.92
CA CYS A 184 -4.25 -21.84 -12.04
C CYS A 184 -3.45 -21.21 -10.90
N GLU A 185 -2.40 -21.89 -10.45
CA GLU A 185 -1.51 -21.38 -9.40
C GLU A 185 -0.46 -20.44 -9.98
N LEU A 186 0.07 -19.53 -9.16
CA LEU A 186 1.18 -18.67 -9.52
C LEU A 186 2.42 -19.49 -9.90
N CYS A 187 3.12 -19.03 -10.94
CA CYS A 187 4.38 -19.59 -11.37
C CYS A 187 5.46 -18.51 -11.46
N CYS A 188 6.70 -18.92 -11.19
CA CYS A 188 7.87 -18.07 -11.26
C CYS A 188 8.86 -18.63 -12.29
N PHE A 189 9.36 -17.75 -13.15
CA PHE A 189 10.42 -18.04 -14.09
C PHE A 189 11.75 -17.73 -13.43
N ASP A 190 12.64 -18.71 -13.45
CA ASP A 190 13.98 -18.61 -12.88
C ASP A 190 15.02 -18.37 -13.98
N PHE A 191 15.70 -17.23 -13.92
CA PHE A 191 16.70 -16.87 -14.93
C PHE A 191 17.93 -17.79 -14.96
N ARG A 192 18.23 -18.51 -13.87
CA ARG A 192 19.36 -19.46 -13.85
C ARG A 192 19.02 -20.74 -14.59
N THR A 193 17.84 -21.29 -14.33
CA THR A 193 17.40 -22.57 -14.92
C THR A 193 16.67 -22.39 -16.25
N LYS A 194 16.23 -21.17 -16.55
CA LYS A 194 15.39 -20.80 -17.71
C LYS A 194 14.06 -21.58 -17.75
N GLN A 195 13.50 -21.89 -16.58
CA GLN A 195 12.26 -22.64 -16.46
C GLN A 195 11.20 -21.84 -15.70
N CYS A 196 9.95 -21.98 -16.14
CA CYS A 196 8.76 -21.49 -15.42
C CYS A 196 8.19 -22.64 -14.58
N GLU A 197 8.32 -22.55 -13.26
CA GLU A 197 7.88 -23.58 -12.32
C GLU A 197 6.84 -23.04 -11.33
N SER A 198 6.11 -23.96 -10.68
CA SER A 198 5.11 -23.63 -9.67
C SER A 198 5.74 -22.87 -8.50
N ALA A 199 5.23 -21.65 -8.23
CA ALA A 199 5.70 -20.81 -7.14
C ALA A 199 5.54 -21.49 -5.78
N PHE A 200 4.42 -22.20 -5.59
CA PHE A 200 4.12 -22.88 -4.34
C PHE A 200 4.94 -24.17 -4.15
N ARG A 201 4.99 -25.04 -5.17
CA ARG A 201 5.62 -26.37 -5.02
C ARG A 201 7.14 -26.31 -5.05
N LYS A 202 7.70 -25.43 -5.88
CA LYS A 202 9.15 -25.33 -6.06
C LYS A 202 9.78 -24.41 -5.01
N TYR A 203 9.15 -23.26 -4.76
CA TYR A 203 9.72 -22.20 -3.93
C TYR A 203 8.98 -21.97 -2.59
N GLY A 204 7.86 -22.65 -2.34
CA GLY A 204 7.07 -22.46 -1.12
C GLY A 204 6.33 -21.12 -1.06
N ILE A 205 6.20 -20.42 -2.18
CA ILE A 205 5.58 -19.08 -2.24
C ILE A 205 4.05 -19.25 -2.19
N GLY A 206 3.43 -18.74 -1.13
CA GLY A 206 2.00 -18.84 -0.89
C GLY A 206 1.38 -17.56 -0.31
N ASN A 207 0.07 -17.60 -0.09
CA ASN A 207 -0.64 -16.59 0.66
C ASN A 207 -0.42 -16.76 2.18
N ARG A 208 -0.92 -15.82 3.01
CA ARG A 208 -0.76 -15.86 4.47
C ARG A 208 -1.30 -17.13 5.13
N ASN A 209 -2.22 -17.84 4.48
CA ASN A 209 -2.80 -19.09 4.95
C ASN A 209 -1.99 -20.34 4.54
N GLY A 210 -0.80 -20.15 3.94
CA GLY A 210 0.03 -21.25 3.45
C GLY A 210 -0.57 -21.98 2.24
N ARG A 211 -1.45 -21.34 1.47
CA ARG A 211 -2.06 -21.90 0.26
C ARG A 211 -1.40 -21.36 -1.00
N PRO A 212 -1.44 -22.09 -2.12
CA PRO A 212 -0.99 -21.57 -3.40
C PRO A 212 -1.77 -20.30 -3.78
N ILE A 213 -1.07 -19.32 -4.33
CA ILE A 213 -1.69 -18.09 -4.84
C ILE A 213 -2.42 -18.45 -6.13
N ILE A 214 -3.74 -18.28 -6.15
CA ILE A 214 -4.57 -18.63 -7.30
C ILE A 214 -4.74 -17.42 -8.21
N ARG A 215 -4.50 -17.58 -9.51
CA ARG A 215 -4.67 -16.56 -10.54
C ARG A 215 -6.08 -16.59 -11.13
N ILE A 216 -7.03 -16.04 -10.39
CA ILE A 216 -8.45 -16.06 -10.79
C ILE A 216 -8.66 -15.23 -12.06
N GLY A 217 -9.40 -15.79 -13.03
CA GLY A 217 -9.70 -15.14 -14.31
C GLY A 217 -8.55 -15.17 -15.31
N LEU A 218 -7.44 -15.86 -15.02
CA LEU A 218 -6.42 -16.15 -16.01
C LEU A 218 -6.98 -17.09 -17.07
N SER A 219 -6.64 -16.83 -18.34
CA SER A 219 -6.96 -17.74 -19.44
C SER A 219 -6.19 -19.04 -19.26
N CYS A 220 -6.88 -20.17 -19.39
CA CYS A 220 -6.27 -21.48 -19.27
C CYS A 220 -6.71 -22.36 -20.45
N ASN A 221 -5.82 -23.23 -20.90
CA ASN A 221 -6.10 -24.27 -21.91
C ASN A 221 -6.66 -23.78 -23.27
N ARG A 222 -6.26 -22.58 -23.75
CA ARG A 222 -6.52 -21.99 -25.09
C ARG A 222 -7.98 -21.90 -25.59
N ASN A 223 -8.95 -22.51 -24.91
CA ASN A 223 -10.35 -22.67 -25.35
C ASN A 223 -11.33 -21.89 -24.47
N HIS A 224 -11.21 -20.56 -24.35
CA HIS A 224 -12.11 -19.71 -23.55
C HIS A 224 -12.40 -20.22 -22.12
N HIS A 225 -11.47 -20.98 -21.52
CA HIS A 225 -11.59 -21.40 -20.14
C HIS A 225 -10.87 -20.39 -19.26
N LEU A 226 -11.46 -20.11 -18.10
CA LEU A 226 -10.90 -19.21 -17.11
C LEU A 226 -10.70 -19.92 -15.78
N CYS A 227 -9.68 -19.46 -15.07
CA CYS A 227 -9.37 -19.93 -13.74
C CYS A 227 -10.40 -19.47 -12.71
N ASN A 228 -11.03 -20.41 -12.02
CA ASN A 228 -12.01 -20.11 -10.96
C ASN A 228 -11.35 -19.90 -9.59
N ARG A 229 -12.15 -19.54 -8.58
CA ARG A 229 -11.70 -19.34 -7.18
C ARG A 229 -11.06 -20.57 -6.51
N TYR A 230 -11.19 -21.75 -7.11
CA TYR A 230 -10.64 -23.00 -6.62
C TYR A 230 -9.35 -23.41 -7.33
N GLY A 231 -8.81 -22.55 -8.21
CA GLY A 231 -7.59 -22.82 -8.95
C GLY A 231 -7.76 -23.84 -10.08
N LYS A 232 -9.00 -24.11 -10.50
CA LYS A 232 -9.31 -25.03 -11.59
C LYS A 232 -9.64 -24.25 -12.87
N CYS A 233 -9.14 -24.76 -13.99
CA CYS A 233 -9.53 -24.31 -15.31
C CYS A 233 -10.96 -24.77 -15.63
N ALA A 234 -11.87 -23.83 -15.89
CA ALA A 234 -13.27 -24.14 -16.18
C ALA A 234 -13.78 -23.34 -17.38
N ALA A 235 -14.71 -23.91 -18.15
CA ALA A 235 -15.35 -23.22 -19.25
C ALA A 235 -16.05 -21.95 -18.77
N THR A 236 -15.89 -20.86 -19.53
CA THR A 236 -16.70 -19.67 -19.29
C THR A 236 -18.11 -19.94 -19.77
N VAL A 237 -19.08 -19.83 -18.87
CA VAL A 237 -20.49 -19.78 -19.29
C VAL A 237 -20.71 -18.40 -19.91
N PRO A 238 -21.12 -18.29 -21.18
CA PRO A 238 -21.43 -17.01 -21.80
C PRO A 238 -22.48 -16.28 -20.97
N LYS A 239 -22.27 -15.00 -20.66
CA LYS A 239 -23.23 -14.17 -19.89
C LYS A 239 -24.63 -14.06 -20.54
N ASN A 240 -24.79 -14.53 -21.78
CA ASN A 240 -26.05 -14.52 -22.53
C ASN A 240 -26.71 -15.91 -22.67
N SER A 241 -26.20 -16.94 -22.01
CA SER A 241 -26.87 -18.25 -22.00
C SER A 241 -28.10 -18.18 -21.10
N LYS A 242 -29.28 -17.91 -21.69
CA LYS A 242 -30.56 -18.20 -21.03
C LYS A 242 -30.60 -19.70 -20.79
N ILE A 243 -30.46 -20.11 -19.53
CA ILE A 243 -30.71 -21.50 -19.13
C ILE A 243 -32.22 -21.74 -19.30
N LEU A 244 -32.61 -22.39 -20.40
CA LEU A 244 -33.98 -22.83 -20.59
C LEU A 244 -34.15 -24.18 -19.89
N LEU A 245 -34.54 -24.14 -18.60
CA LEU A 245 -34.96 -25.35 -17.88
C LEU A 245 -36.27 -25.84 -18.48
N LYS A 246 -36.19 -26.79 -19.41
CA LYS A 246 -37.38 -27.50 -19.90
C LYS A 246 -37.68 -28.64 -18.94
N ALA A 247 -38.61 -28.42 -18.02
CA ALA A 247 -39.10 -29.46 -17.14
C ALA A 247 -39.92 -30.47 -17.95
N ILE A 248 -39.33 -31.62 -18.27
CA ILE A 248 -40.07 -32.77 -18.79
C ILE A 248 -40.56 -33.53 -17.56
N SER A 249 -41.84 -33.31 -17.22
CA SER A 249 -42.55 -34.13 -16.24
C SER A 249 -42.47 -35.59 -16.70
N HIS A 250 -42.05 -36.47 -15.80
CA HIS A 250 -41.91 -37.93 -15.96
C HIS A 250 -40.58 -38.46 -16.52
N ARG A 251 -39.44 -37.97 -16.01
CA ARG A 251 -38.26 -38.76 -15.57
C ARG A 251 -37.13 -37.79 -15.22
N CYS A 252 -36.42 -38.05 -14.12
CA CYS A 252 -35.24 -37.29 -13.72
C CYS A 252 -34.05 -37.60 -14.65
N GLU A 253 -34.10 -37.11 -15.89
CA GLU A 253 -32.94 -37.00 -16.77
C GLU A 253 -32.88 -35.54 -17.25
N PHE A 254 -31.82 -34.84 -16.84
CA PHE A 254 -31.56 -33.48 -17.28
C PHE A 254 -30.67 -33.54 -18.52
N GLU A 255 -31.23 -33.24 -19.68
CA GLU A 255 -30.46 -33.04 -20.91
C GLU A 255 -30.03 -31.56 -20.97
N ILE A 256 -28.72 -31.31 -20.91
CA ILE A 256 -28.16 -29.97 -21.11
C ILE A 256 -28.05 -29.74 -22.61
N VAL A 257 -29.03 -29.05 -23.20
CA VAL A 257 -28.98 -28.65 -24.61
C VAL A 257 -28.39 -27.25 -24.72
N TRP A 258 -27.30 -27.14 -25.49
CA TRP A 258 -26.70 -25.86 -25.86
C TRP A 258 -27.38 -25.35 -27.14
N SER A 259 -27.89 -24.11 -27.10
CA SER A 259 -28.45 -23.40 -28.26
C SER A 259 -27.54 -22.27 -28.72
#